data_AF-A0A9D6NZT6-F1
#
_entry.id   AF-A0A9D6NZT6-F1
#
_cell.length_a   1.000
_cell.length_b   1.000
_cell.length_c   1.000
_cell.angle_alpha   90.00
_cell.angle_beta   90.00
_cell.angle_gamma   90.00
#
_symmetry.space_group_name_H-M   'P 1'
#
loop_
_entity.id
_entity.type
_entity.pdbx_description
1 polymer ?
#
loop_
_entity_poly.entity_id
_entity_poly.type
_entity_poly.pdbx_seq_one_letter_code
_entity_poly.pdbx_strand_id
1 'polypeptide(L)' 'MAISDSIGDGLTKLRNASQALHPTVDLRASRMLEQVLAVLKQEGFIRTYKTVGEQPTQRFLRVY' A
#
# COMPACT_ATOMS: atom_id res chain seq x y z
N MET A 1 4.41 -20.16 3.63
CA MET A 1 4.38 -19.42 2.35
C MET A 1 5.55 -18.45 2.34
N ALA A 2 6.51 -18.61 1.42
CA ALA A 2 7.55 -17.62 1.23
C ALA A 2 6.91 -16.38 0.59
N ILE A 3 6.86 -15.26 1.32
CA ILE A 3 6.56 -13.95 0.72
C ILE A 3 7.79 -13.59 -0.11
N SER A 4 7.78 -14.00 -1.38
CA SER A 4 8.84 -13.68 -2.33
C SER A 4 8.60 -12.35 -3.03
N ASP A 5 7.34 -11.91 -3.15
CA ASP A 5 6.99 -10.66 -3.83
C ASP A 5 6.19 -9.73 -2.92
N SER A 6 6.90 -8.77 -2.32
CA SER A 6 6.28 -7.74 -1.48
C SER A 6 5.53 -6.68 -2.29
N ILE A 7 5.84 -6.51 -3.58
CA ILE A 7 5.19 -5.49 -4.44
C ILE A 7 3.89 -6.06 -4.98
N GLY A 8 3.93 -7.27 -5.54
CA GLY A 8 2.77 -7.97 -6.07
C GLY A 8 1.68 -8.17 -5.02
N ASP A 9 2.03 -8.53 -3.78
CA ASP A 9 1.07 -8.63 -2.68
C ASP A 9 0.40 -7.28 -2.39
N GLY A 10 1.18 -6.19 -2.38
CA GLY A 10 0.67 -4.84 -2.14
C GLY A 10 -0.31 -4.37 -3.23
N LEU A 11 0.07 -4.53 -4.50
CA LEU A 11 -0.78 -4.19 -5.64
C LEU A 11 -2.04 -5.05 -5.71
N THR A 12 -1.92 -6.34 -5.39
CA THR A 12 -3.08 -7.26 -5.35
C THR A 12 -4.09 -6.81 -4.29
N LYS A 13 -3.63 -6.41 -3.10
CA LYS A 13 -4.50 -5.87 -2.04
C LYS A 13 -5.16 -4.56 -2.46
N LEU A 14 -4.44 -3.66 -3.13
CA LEU A 14 -5.00 -2.40 -3.61
C LEU A 14 -6.09 -2.64 -4.66
N ARG A 15 -5.83 -3.52 -5.63
CA ARG A 15 -6.83 -3.95 -6.62
C ARG A 15 -8.06 -4.56 -5.96
N ASN A 16 -7.87 -5.48 -5.02
CA ASN A 16 -8.97 -6.14 -4.32
C ASN A 16 -9.79 -5.14 -3.49
N ALA A 17 -9.15 -4.20 -2.81
CA ALA A 17 -9.83 -3.14 -2.05
C ALA A 17 -10.66 -2.23 -2.96
N SER A 18 -10.11 -1.85 -4.12
CA SER A 18 -10.84 -1.08 -5.14
C SER A 18 -12.06 -1.85 -5.68
N GLN A 19 -11.89 -3.14 -6.01
CA GLN A 19 -12.99 -4.00 -6.46
C GLN A 19 -14.07 -4.20 -5.39
N ALA A 20 -13.68 -4.27 -4.11
CA ALA A 20 -14.59 -4.38 -2.97
C ALA A 20 -15.16 -3.03 -2.51
N LEU A 21 -14.84 -1.92 -3.19
CA LEU A 21 -15.25 -0.55 -2.83
C LEU A 21 -14.86 -0.16 -1.39
N HIS A 22 -13.74 -0.69 -0.90
CA HIS A 22 -13.21 -0.31 0.39
C HIS A 22 -12.61 1.11 0.31
N PRO A 23 -12.96 2.03 1.23
CA PRO A 23 -12.48 3.41 1.21
C PRO A 23 -10.99 3.52 1.56
N THR A 24 -10.42 2.51 2.22
CA THR A 24 -9.01 2.49 2.61
C THR A 24 -8.46 1.07 2.61
N VAL A 25 -7.16 0.92 2.37
CA VAL A 25 -6.45 -0.37 2.50
C VAL A 25 -5.12 -0.19 3.23
N ASP A 26 -4.82 -1.15 4.11
CA ASP A 26 -3.56 -1.20 4.85
C ASP A 26 -2.59 -2.18 4.17
N LEU A 27 -1.44 -1.65 3.75
CA LEU A 27 -0.35 -2.40 3.14
C LEU A 27 0.83 -2.47 4.11
N ARG A 28 1.63 -3.53 4.05
CA ARG A 28 2.90 -3.58 4.82
C ARG A 28 3.85 -2.53 4.23
N ALA A 29 4.46 -1.71 5.07
CA ALA A 29 5.39 -0.70 4.58
C ALA A 29 6.67 -1.34 4.07
N SER A 30 7.09 -0.91 2.88
CA SER A 30 8.43 -1.15 2.36
C SER A 30 8.87 0.10 1.61
N ARG A 31 10.18 0.37 1.57
CA ARG A 31 10.71 1.55 0.84
C ARG A 31 10.29 1.54 -0.63
N MET A 32 10.26 0.37 -1.24
CA MET A 32 9.88 0.23 -2.65
C MET A 32 8.38 0.46 -2.86
N LEU A 33 7.52 -0.09 -1.99
CA LEU A 33 6.07 0.18 -2.04
C LEU A 33 5.75 1.65 -1.85
N GLU A 34 6.47 2.33 -0.95
CA GLU A 34 6.30 3.76 -0.73
C GLU A 34 6.59 4.58 -2.00
N GLN A 35 7.65 4.26 -2.74
CA GLN A 35 7.95 4.89 -4.03
C GLN A 35 6.87 4.59 -5.08
N VAL A 36 6.40 3.34 -5.14
CA VAL A 36 5.30 2.96 -6.06
C VAL A 36 4.03 3.76 -5.74
N LEU A 37 3.64 3.86 -4.47
CA LEU A 37 2.47 4.65 -4.06
C LEU A 37 2.67 6.14 -4.33
N ALA A 38 3.89 6.67 -4.23
CA ALA A 38 4.19 8.05 -4.60
C ALA A 38 3.92 8.30 -6.09
N VAL A 39 4.36 7.39 -6.96
CA VAL A 39 4.07 7.46 -8.41
C VAL A 39 2.56 7.33 -8.66
N LEU A 40 1.88 6.35 -8.04
CA LEU A 40 0.43 6.19 -8.19
C LEU A 40 -0.36 7.43 -7.75
N LYS A 41 0.14 8.16 -6.74
CA LYS A 41 -0.43 9.43 -6.31
C LYS A 41 -0.19 10.54 -7.32
N GLN A 42 1.02 10.62 -7.89
CA GLN A 42 1.36 11.61 -8.91
C GLN A 42 0.53 11.44 -10.19
N GLU A 43 0.32 10.20 -10.60
CA GLU A 43 -0.53 9.84 -11.74
C GLU A 43 -2.04 9.94 -11.45
N GLY A 44 -2.42 10.18 -10.19
CA GLY A 44 -3.82 10.36 -9.78
C GLY A 44 -4.64 9.07 -9.60
N PHE A 45 -4.00 7.90 -9.56
CA PHE A 45 -4.68 6.62 -9.30
C PHE A 45 -5.14 6.47 -7.84
N ILE A 46 -4.43 7.09 -6.90
CA ILE A 46 -4.79 7.12 -5.48
C ILE A 46 -4.86 8.55 -4.98
N ARG A 47 -5.69 8.81 -3.97
CA ARG A 47 -5.86 10.18 -3.44
C ARG A 47 -4.68 10.56 -2.57
N THR A 48 -4.37 9.69 -1.61
CA THR A 48 -3.25 9.89 -0.69
C THR A 48 -2.90 8.58 0.01
N TYR A 49 -1.72 8.54 0.62
CA TYR A 49 -1.34 7.46 1.52
C TYR A 49 -0.72 8.05 2.79
N LYS A 50 -0.84 7.33 3.90
CA LYS A 50 -0.24 7.69 5.19
C LYS A 50 0.54 6.51 5.74
N THR A 51 1.70 6.79 6.30
CA THR A 51 2.45 5.79 7.06
C THR A 51 1.89 5.71 8.47
N VAL A 52 1.44 4.52 8.88
CA VAL A 52 0.82 4.24 10.17
C VAL A 52 1.66 3.18 10.88
N GLY A 53 2.08 3.45 12.12
CA GLY A 53 2.85 2.52 12.94
C GLY A 53 4.02 3.21 13.65
N GLU A 54 4.00 3.17 14.98
CA GLU A 54 5.02 3.80 15.84
C GLU A 54 6.31 2.97 15.96
N GLN A 55 6.22 1.65 15.76
CA GLN A 55 7.36 0.75 15.89
C GLN A 55 8.01 0.44 14.53
N PRO A 56 9.35 0.42 14.45
CA PRO A 56 10.08 0.16 13.19
C PRO A 56 9.78 -1.20 12.55
N THR A 57 9.32 -2.18 13.33
CA THR A 57 8.99 -3.54 12.88
C THR A 57 7.56 -3.70 12.35
N GLN A 58 6.66 -2.76 12.60
CA GLN A 58 5.23 -2.85 12.24
C GLN A 58 4.72 -1.58 11.56
N ARG A 59 5.46 -1.10 10.55
CA ARG A 59 5.01 0.01 9.72
C ARG A 59 4.02 -0.47 8.66
N PHE A 60 2.91 0.23 8.55
CA PHE A 60 1.87 0.05 7.54
C PHE A 60 1.73 1.31 6.69
N LEU A 61 1.31 1.15 5.44
CA LEU A 61 0.95 2.23 4.53
C LEU A 61 -0.56 2.13 4.32
N ARG A 62 -1.31 3.09 4.86
CA ARG A 62 -2.75 3.22 4.65
C ARG A 62 -3.01 4.06 3.42
N VAL A 63 -3.60 3.45 2.40
CA VAL A 63 -3.92 4.09 1.11
C VAL A 63 -5.41 4.45 1.08
N TYR A 64 -5.73 5.62 0.51
CA TYR A 64 -7.07 6.21 0.38
C TYR A 64 -7.39 6.53 -1.08
#